data_AF-A0A182UXU5-F1
#
_entry.id   AF-A0A182UXU5-F1
#
_cell.length_a   1.000
_cell.length_b   1.000
_cell.length_c   1.000
_cell.angle_alpha   90.00
_cell.angle_beta   90.00
_cell.angle_gamma   90.00
#
_symmetry.space_group_name_H-M   'P 1'
#
loop_
_entity.id
_entity.type
_entity.pdbx_description
1 polymer ?
#
loop_
_entity_poly.entity_id
_entity_poly.type
_entity_poly.pdbx_seq_one_letter_code
_entity_poly.pdbx_strand_id
1 'polypeptide(L)'
;MIEEPLCLFLEEAFFLMHMLNMLCLKDTRGNTISVAQAFAKFRTVKRNFLACYCAYLYLKSKNWIIKSGIKFGGDFVIYVKGPQFYHASYIVLIQEVFDGAEMQSSAIDGLDFQGFNRIAETTGKDLLFLEVHYPSALDLSDDAACLERVKDVHVAETFTKHHNYLAARNQV
;
A
#
# COMPACT_ATOMS: atom_id res chain seq x y z
N MET A 1 -15.99 31.73 0.07
CA MET A 1 -15.29 30.70 0.87
C MET A 1 -15.03 29.55 -0.09
N ILE A 2 -13.78 29.22 -0.36
CA ILE A 2 -13.45 28.11 -1.27
C ILE A 2 -13.58 26.83 -0.43
N GLU A 3 -14.42 25.89 -0.85
CA GLU A 3 -14.50 24.57 -0.22
C GLU A 3 -13.31 23.75 -0.68
N GLU A 4 -12.46 23.34 0.25
CA GLU A 4 -11.33 22.46 0.00
C GLU A 4 -11.71 21.03 0.40
N PRO A 5 -12.06 20.15 -0.56
CA PRO A 5 -12.45 18.78 -0.23
C PRO A 5 -11.24 17.96 0.21
N LEU A 6 -11.44 17.09 1.21
CA LEU A 6 -10.46 16.08 1.59
C LEU A 6 -10.52 14.90 0.62
N CYS A 7 -9.45 14.69 -0.13
CA CYS A 7 -9.31 13.55 -1.04
C CYS A 7 -8.57 12.40 -0.35
N LEU A 8 -9.21 11.22 -0.32
CA LEU A 8 -8.62 9.97 0.16
C LEU A 8 -8.27 9.08 -1.03
N PHE A 9 -7.17 8.35 -0.95
CA PHE A 9 -6.87 7.28 -1.92
C PHE A 9 -7.60 5.99 -1.55
N LEU A 10 -7.71 5.06 -2.51
CA LEU A 10 -8.60 3.88 -2.41
C LEU A 10 -8.32 3.04 -1.16
N GLU A 11 -7.05 2.76 -0.86
CA GLU A 11 -6.64 1.94 0.27
C GLU A 11 -6.94 2.64 1.61
N GLU A 12 -6.77 3.96 1.69
CA GLU A 12 -7.11 4.75 2.88
C GLU A 12 -8.62 4.82 3.10
N ALA A 13 -9.40 5.08 2.04
CA ALA A 13 -10.85 5.07 2.11
C ALA A 13 -11.39 3.68 2.51
N PHE A 14 -10.85 2.62 1.92
CA PHE A 14 -11.24 1.25 2.24
C PHE A 14 -10.85 0.87 3.67
N PHE A 15 -9.68 1.29 4.17
CA PHE A 15 -9.28 1.07 5.56
C PHE A 15 -10.24 1.72 6.55
N LEU A 16 -10.59 2.99 6.34
CA LEU A 16 -11.53 3.72 7.20
C LEU A 16 -12.92 3.09 7.20
N MET A 17 -13.34 2.53 6.06
CA MET A 17 -14.63 1.85 5.92
C MET A 17 -14.62 0.43 6.51
N HIS A 18 -13.63 -0.41 6.17
CA HIS A 18 -13.59 -1.84 6.48
C HIS A 18 -13.09 -2.14 7.89
N MET A 19 -11.99 -1.50 8.31
CA MET A 19 -11.33 -1.82 9.59
C MET A 19 -11.86 -0.96 10.73
N LEU A 20 -12.19 0.30 10.44
CA LEU A 20 -12.54 1.27 11.48
C LEU A 20 -14.03 1.63 11.50
N ASN A 21 -14.81 1.25 10.49
CA ASN A 21 -16.23 1.59 10.35
C ASN A 21 -16.52 3.10 10.53
N MET A 22 -15.57 3.97 10.14
CA MET A 22 -15.67 5.44 10.29
C MET A 22 -16.05 6.17 9.00
N LEU A 23 -16.02 5.48 7.85
CA LEU A 23 -16.35 6.07 6.55
C LEU A 23 -17.53 5.34 5.90
N CYS A 24 -18.52 6.10 5.45
CA CYS A 24 -19.64 5.60 4.64
C CYS A 24 -19.45 6.06 3.20
N LEU A 25 -19.23 5.11 2.28
CA LEU A 25 -19.10 5.41 0.86
C LEU A 25 -20.47 5.53 0.21
N LYS A 26 -20.64 6.55 -0.62
CA LYS A 26 -21.83 6.77 -1.44
C LYS A 26 -21.45 6.94 -2.90
N ASP A 27 -22.29 6.44 -3.79
CA ASP A 27 -22.16 6.69 -5.23
C ASP A 27 -22.58 8.15 -5.55
N THR A 28 -22.30 8.59 -6.79
CA THR A 28 -22.79 9.83 -7.40
C THR A 28 -24.31 10.01 -7.30
N ARG A 29 -25.05 8.91 -7.19
CA ARG A 29 -26.51 8.87 -7.01
C ARG A 29 -26.97 8.93 -5.54
N GLY A 30 -26.04 9.01 -4.59
CA GLY A 30 -26.33 9.04 -3.15
C GLY A 30 -26.55 7.68 -2.49
N ASN A 31 -26.50 6.58 -3.26
CA ASN A 31 -26.68 5.23 -2.73
C ASN A 31 -25.46 4.79 -1.91
N THR A 32 -25.69 4.25 -0.72
CA THR A 32 -24.63 3.67 0.12
C THR A 32 -24.03 2.43 -0.54
N ILE A 33 -22.70 2.36 -0.54
CA ILE A 33 -21.93 1.25 -1.07
C ILE A 33 -21.56 0.35 0.12
N SER A 34 -21.86 -0.95 0.02
CA SER A 34 -21.44 -1.94 1.03
C SER A 34 -19.95 -2.27 0.93
N VAL A 35 -19.35 -2.85 1.97
CA VAL A 35 -17.91 -3.19 1.99
C VAL A 35 -17.54 -4.12 0.82
N ALA A 36 -18.33 -5.16 0.56
CA ALA A 36 -18.10 -6.09 -0.54
C ALA A 36 -18.18 -5.40 -1.92
N GLN A 37 -19.16 -4.51 -2.11
CA GLN A 37 -19.28 -3.74 -3.34
C GLN A 37 -18.14 -2.74 -3.52
N ALA A 38 -17.69 -2.10 -2.44
CA ALA A 38 -16.55 -1.19 -2.47
C ALA A 38 -15.27 -1.93 -2.85
N PHE A 39 -15.05 -3.11 -2.24
CA PHE A 39 -13.90 -3.96 -2.54
C PHE A 39 -13.86 -4.37 -4.01
N ALA A 40 -14.96 -4.92 -4.55
CA ALA A 40 -15.06 -5.28 -5.96
C ALA A 40 -14.81 -4.07 -6.88
N LYS A 41 -15.46 -2.92 -6.61
CA LYS A 41 -15.25 -1.68 -7.37
C LYS A 41 -13.80 -1.19 -7.32
N PHE A 42 -13.10 -1.33 -6.19
CA PHE A 42 -11.73 -0.87 -6.08
C PHE A 42 -10.75 -1.77 -6.82
N ARG A 43 -11.00 -3.09 -6.85
CA ARG A 43 -10.23 -4.04 -7.66
C ARG A 43 -10.40 -3.84 -9.16
N THR A 44 -11.56 -3.35 -9.62
CA THR A 44 -11.73 -3.02 -11.05
C THR A 44 -10.99 -1.73 -11.43
N VAL A 45 -10.92 -0.74 -10.53
CA VAL A 45 -10.22 0.53 -10.77
C VAL A 45 -8.70 0.36 -10.69
N LYS A 46 -8.22 -0.40 -9.71
CA LYS A 46 -6.79 -0.63 -9.48
C LYS A 46 -6.51 -2.13 -9.45
N ARG A 47 -5.81 -2.62 -10.47
CA ARG A 47 -5.54 -4.05 -10.67
C ARG A 47 -4.84 -4.71 -9.48
N ASN A 48 -3.85 -4.04 -8.89
CA ASN A 48 -3.09 -4.51 -7.72
C ASN A 48 -3.68 -4.02 -6.38
N PHE A 49 -4.98 -3.65 -6.35
CA PHE A 49 -5.61 -3.10 -5.14
C PHE A 49 -5.49 -4.01 -3.91
N LEU A 50 -5.68 -5.32 -4.08
CA LEU A 50 -5.58 -6.27 -2.97
C LEU A 50 -4.18 -6.24 -2.34
N ALA A 51 -3.13 -6.30 -3.17
CA ALA A 51 -1.74 -6.21 -2.72
C ALA A 51 -1.47 -4.89 -2.00
N CYS A 52 -1.87 -3.77 -2.60
CA CYS A 52 -1.72 -2.45 -2.01
C CYS A 52 -2.47 -2.32 -0.69
N TYR A 53 -3.66 -2.91 -0.57
CA TYR A 53 -4.44 -2.89 0.66
C TYR A 53 -3.79 -3.73 1.77
N CYS A 54 -3.33 -4.95 1.48
CA CYS A 54 -2.59 -5.78 2.43
C CYS A 54 -1.32 -5.07 2.93
N ALA A 55 -0.54 -4.49 2.01
CA ALA A 55 0.63 -3.68 2.34
C ALA A 55 0.26 -2.45 3.18
N TYR A 56 -0.85 -1.79 2.87
CA TYR A 56 -1.35 -0.65 3.65
C TYR A 56 -1.69 -1.04 5.08
N LEU A 57 -2.41 -2.15 5.29
CA LEU A 57 -2.74 -2.68 6.62
C LEU A 57 -1.46 -3.04 7.40
N TYR A 58 -0.50 -3.68 6.73
CA TYR A 58 0.78 -4.01 7.32
C TYR A 58 1.53 -2.77 7.79
N LEU A 59 1.68 -1.75 6.93
CA LEU A 59 2.33 -0.50 7.27
C LEU A 59 1.59 0.26 8.40
N LYS A 60 0.24 0.24 8.39
CA LYS A 60 -0.57 0.82 9.47
C LYS A 60 -0.36 0.11 10.80
N SER A 61 -0.24 -1.22 10.81
CA SER A 61 0.04 -1.99 12.03
C SER A 61 1.40 -1.61 12.66
N LYS A 62 2.33 -1.10 11.83
CA LYS A 62 3.63 -0.56 12.24
C LYS A 62 3.62 0.95 12.51
N ASN A 63 2.45 1.58 12.55
CA ASN A 63 2.24 3.01 12.79
C ASN A 63 2.89 3.94 11.75
N TRP A 64 3.11 3.48 10.52
CA TRP A 64 3.56 4.36 9.45
C TRP A 64 2.45 5.31 8.99
N ILE A 65 2.84 6.55 8.69
CA ILE A 65 2.00 7.47 7.93
C ILE A 65 2.28 7.23 6.45
N ILE A 66 1.24 6.83 5.72
CA ILE A 66 1.31 6.38 4.33
C ILE A 66 0.72 7.46 3.44
N LYS A 67 1.41 7.79 2.34
CA LYS A 67 0.94 8.70 1.29
C LYS A 67 1.21 8.09 -0.10
N SER A 68 0.56 8.64 -1.12
CA SER A 68 0.75 8.21 -2.50
C SER A 68 2.22 8.34 -2.92
N GLY A 69 2.77 7.26 -3.48
CA GLY A 69 4.15 7.20 -3.97
C GLY A 69 4.35 7.75 -5.39
N ILE A 70 3.27 8.16 -6.07
CA ILE A 70 3.28 8.50 -7.51
C ILE A 70 4.35 9.52 -7.91
N LYS A 71 4.67 10.49 -7.05
CA LYS A 71 5.71 11.50 -7.30
C LYS A 71 7.12 10.90 -7.39
N PHE A 72 7.33 9.73 -6.80
CA PHE A 72 8.61 9.04 -6.71
C PHE A 72 8.59 7.69 -7.46
N GLY A 73 7.53 7.43 -8.23
CA GLY A 73 7.35 6.21 -9.01
C GLY A 73 6.97 4.96 -8.19
N GLY A 74 6.90 5.04 -6.87
CA GLY A 74 6.52 3.91 -6.02
C GLY A 74 5.01 3.83 -5.76
N ASP A 75 4.57 2.75 -5.14
CA ASP A 75 3.18 2.57 -4.71
C ASP A 75 2.84 3.54 -3.58
N PHE A 76 3.72 3.61 -2.57
CA PHE A 76 3.58 4.51 -1.43
C PHE A 76 4.88 5.24 -1.12
N VAL A 77 4.74 6.29 -0.30
CA VAL A 77 5.83 6.81 0.53
C VAL A 77 5.38 6.83 1.99
N ILE A 78 6.31 6.51 2.88
CA ILE A 78 6.02 6.39 4.31
C ILE A 78 6.84 7.32 5.18
N TYR A 79 6.22 7.78 6.27
CA TYR A 79 6.77 8.75 7.22
C TYR A 79 6.59 8.25 8.66
N VAL A 80 7.55 8.56 9.52
CA VAL A 80 7.46 8.23 10.97
C VAL A 80 6.39 9.08 11.67
N LYS A 81 6.46 10.42 11.54
CA LYS A 81 5.47 11.34 12.17
C LYS A 81 4.66 12.18 11.18
N GLY A 82 5.01 12.16 9.90
CA GLY A 82 4.24 12.78 8.81
C GLY A 82 4.97 13.92 8.09
N PRO A 83 4.43 14.43 6.96
CA PRO A 83 5.11 15.36 6.08
C PRO A 83 5.43 16.73 6.69
N GLN A 84 4.67 17.15 7.70
CA GLN A 84 4.89 18.41 8.42
C GLN A 84 6.07 18.35 9.39
N PHE A 85 6.55 17.14 9.72
CA PHE A 85 7.62 16.94 10.71
C PHE A 85 8.91 16.40 10.07
N TYR A 86 8.79 15.48 9.10
CA TYR A 86 9.94 14.81 8.48
C TYR A 86 9.72 14.61 6.98
N HIS A 87 10.81 14.48 6.24
CA HIS A 87 10.78 13.92 4.90
C HIS A 87 10.33 12.46 4.92
N ALA A 88 9.81 11.95 3.80
CA ALA A 88 9.45 10.54 3.70
C ALA A 88 10.73 9.71 3.88
N SER A 89 10.63 8.63 4.66
CA SER A 89 11.76 7.75 4.94
C SER A 89 12.00 6.77 3.79
N TYR A 90 10.92 6.21 3.24
CA TYR A 90 11.00 5.20 2.19
C TYR A 90 10.06 5.47 1.02
N ILE A 91 10.52 5.10 -0.17
CA ILE A 91 9.67 4.78 -1.33
C ILE A 91 9.34 3.29 -1.21
N VAL A 92 8.05 2.98 -1.19
CA VAL A 92 7.55 1.61 -1.04
C VAL A 92 7.19 1.06 -2.41
N LEU A 93 7.69 -0.14 -2.69
CA LEU A 93 7.45 -0.92 -3.90
C LEU A 93 6.80 -2.24 -3.50
N ILE A 94 5.66 -2.56 -4.09
CA ILE A 94 4.85 -3.72 -3.70
C ILE A 94 4.97 -4.82 -4.76
N GLN A 95 5.35 -6.01 -4.32
CA GLN A 95 5.51 -7.18 -5.16
C GLN A 95 4.54 -8.27 -4.72
N GLU A 96 3.81 -8.84 -5.66
CA GLU A 96 2.89 -9.94 -5.41
C GLU A 96 3.62 -11.28 -5.58
N VAL A 97 3.50 -12.13 -4.56
CA VAL A 97 4.09 -13.48 -4.55
C VAL A 97 2.96 -14.49 -4.39
N PHE A 98 2.86 -15.42 -5.34
CA PHE A 98 1.88 -16.50 -5.31
C PHE A 98 2.61 -17.84 -5.35
N ASP A 99 2.35 -18.69 -4.36
CA ASP A 99 2.98 -20.00 -4.22
C ASP A 99 4.53 -19.95 -4.28
N GLY A 100 5.12 -18.91 -3.68
CA GLY A 100 6.56 -18.69 -3.64
C GLY A 100 7.18 -18.16 -4.93
N ALA A 101 6.39 -17.88 -5.98
CA ALA A 101 6.84 -17.26 -7.21
C ALA A 101 6.35 -15.81 -7.33
N GLU A 102 7.25 -14.90 -7.69
CA GLU A 102 6.87 -13.51 -8.02
C GLU A 102 5.93 -13.48 -9.23
N MET A 103 4.82 -12.76 -9.08
CA MET A 103 3.94 -12.49 -10.21
C MET A 103 4.61 -11.48 -11.15
N GLN A 104 4.71 -11.84 -12.43
CA GLN A 104 5.30 -10.98 -13.47
C GLN A 104 4.64 -9.60 -13.55
N SER A 105 3.35 -9.48 -13.19
CA SER A 105 2.64 -8.19 -13.21
C SER A 105 3.12 -7.17 -12.19
N SER A 106 3.88 -7.61 -11.19
CA SER A 106 4.46 -6.77 -10.12
C SER A 106 5.97 -6.96 -9.99
N ALA A 107 6.57 -7.78 -10.85
CA ALA A 107 8.01 -8.02 -10.82
C ALA A 107 8.74 -6.73 -11.25
N ILE A 108 9.76 -6.37 -10.48
CA ILE A 108 10.62 -5.22 -10.76
C ILE A 108 11.87 -5.76 -11.41
N ASP A 109 12.10 -5.40 -12.67
CA ASP A 109 13.27 -5.85 -13.37
C ASP A 109 14.54 -5.07 -12.93
N GLY A 110 15.70 -5.51 -13.42
CA GLY A 110 16.96 -4.88 -13.04
C GLY A 110 17.11 -3.42 -13.49
N LEU A 111 16.43 -3.01 -14.57
CA LEU A 111 16.49 -1.65 -15.08
C LEU A 111 15.58 -0.73 -14.25
N ASP A 112 14.38 -1.19 -13.93
CA ASP A 112 13.45 -0.53 -13.03
C ASP A 112 14.10 -0.31 -11.65
N PHE A 113 14.78 -1.34 -11.12
CA PHE A 113 15.51 -1.23 -9.86
C PHE A 113 16.57 -0.11 -9.88
N GLN A 114 17.35 0.00 -10.95
CA GLN A 114 18.33 1.08 -11.11
C GLN A 114 17.66 2.46 -11.17
N GLY A 115 16.54 2.55 -11.87
CA GLY A 115 15.72 3.76 -11.93
C GLY A 115 15.22 4.18 -10.55
N PHE A 116 14.67 3.24 -9.79
CA PHE A 116 14.20 3.48 -8.43
C PHE A 116 15.31 3.89 -7.48
N ASN A 117 16.48 3.24 -7.53
CA ASN A 117 17.62 3.63 -6.72
C ASN A 117 18.06 5.06 -7.03
N ARG A 118 18.08 5.45 -8.31
CA ARG A 118 18.41 6.82 -8.69
C ARG A 118 17.41 7.83 -8.12
N ILE A 119 16.11 7.54 -8.17
CA ILE A 119 15.06 8.42 -7.62
C ILE A 119 15.17 8.49 -6.09
N ALA A 120 15.42 7.36 -5.44
CA ALA A 120 15.59 7.27 -4.00
C ALA A 120 16.77 8.15 -3.55
N GLU A 121 17.94 7.96 -4.15
CA GLU A 121 19.16 8.70 -3.80
C GLU A 121 19.05 10.20 -4.09
N THR A 122 18.51 10.58 -5.25
CA THR A 122 18.34 12.00 -5.61
C THR A 122 17.33 12.74 -4.73
N THR A 123 16.41 12.02 -4.07
CA THR A 123 15.39 12.61 -3.22
C THR A 123 15.58 12.33 -1.72
N GLY A 124 16.75 11.77 -1.34
CA GLY A 124 17.10 11.47 0.05
C GLY A 124 16.18 10.44 0.71
N LYS A 125 15.74 9.43 -0.03
CA LYS A 125 14.88 8.33 0.43
C LYS A 125 15.61 7.00 0.26
N ASP A 126 15.17 6.01 1.00
CA ASP A 126 15.54 4.61 0.78
C ASP A 126 14.40 3.85 0.08
N LEU A 127 14.72 2.68 -0.49
CA LEU A 127 13.71 1.77 -1.05
C LEU A 127 13.29 0.74 -0.01
N LEU A 128 11.98 0.48 0.06
CA LEU A 128 11.40 -0.61 0.83
C LEU A 128 10.55 -1.47 -0.09
N PHE A 129 10.94 -2.74 -0.24
CA PHE A 129 10.14 -3.73 -0.95
C PHE A 129 9.20 -4.41 0.05
N LEU A 130 7.92 -4.46 -0.31
CA LEU A 130 6.91 -5.22 0.41
C LEU A 130 6.44 -6.36 -0.47
N GLU A 131 6.80 -7.57 -0.10
CA GLU A 131 6.35 -8.78 -0.76
C GLU A 131 5.05 -9.24 -0.12
N VAL A 132 3.99 -9.32 -0.91
CA VAL A 132 2.65 -9.76 -0.50
C VAL A 132 2.49 -11.22 -0.92
N HIS A 133 2.60 -12.12 0.06
CA HIS A 133 2.54 -13.56 -0.11
C HIS A 133 1.11 -14.05 0.05
N TYR A 134 0.49 -14.43 -1.07
CA TYR A 134 -0.84 -15.01 -1.10
C TYR A 134 -0.80 -16.51 -0.77
N PRO A 135 -1.74 -17.02 0.05
CA PRO A 135 -1.83 -18.45 0.29
C PRO A 135 -2.29 -19.18 -0.98
N SER A 136 -1.70 -20.35 -1.27
CA SER A 136 -1.96 -21.12 -2.50
C SER A 136 -3.44 -21.52 -2.67
N ALA A 137 -4.18 -21.61 -1.56
CA ALA A 137 -5.61 -21.92 -1.54
C ALA A 137 -6.53 -20.70 -1.76
N LEU A 138 -5.98 -19.50 -2.00
CA LEU A 138 -6.77 -18.30 -2.24
C LEU A 138 -7.07 -18.14 -3.72
N ASP A 139 -8.35 -18.15 -4.07
CA ASP A 139 -8.79 -17.77 -5.41
C ASP A 139 -8.80 -16.25 -5.53
N LEU A 140 -7.81 -15.71 -6.25
CA LEU A 140 -7.69 -14.27 -6.50
C LEU A 140 -8.83 -13.72 -7.37
N SER A 141 -9.59 -14.56 -8.08
CA SER A 141 -10.73 -14.11 -8.89
C SER A 141 -12.00 -13.91 -8.07
N ASP A 142 -12.09 -14.53 -6.88
CA ASP A 142 -13.23 -14.39 -5.97
C ASP A 142 -13.00 -13.24 -4.98
N ASP A 143 -13.72 -12.14 -5.21
CA ASP A 143 -13.68 -10.94 -4.36
C ASP A 143 -14.12 -11.21 -2.91
N ALA A 144 -15.10 -12.08 -2.70
CA ALA A 144 -15.61 -12.38 -1.36
C ALA A 144 -14.59 -13.19 -0.56
N ALA A 145 -14.02 -14.22 -1.19
CA ALA A 145 -12.95 -15.03 -0.58
C ALA A 145 -11.71 -14.19 -0.27
N CYS A 146 -11.31 -13.29 -1.19
CA CYS A 146 -10.20 -12.37 -0.98
C CYS A 146 -10.45 -11.44 0.22
N LEU A 147 -11.66 -10.88 0.34
CA LEU A 147 -12.02 -9.96 1.41
C LEU A 147 -12.04 -10.65 2.79
N GLU A 148 -12.56 -11.86 2.89
CA GLU A 148 -12.60 -12.62 4.15
C GLU A 148 -11.19 -13.01 4.60
N ARG A 149 -10.32 -13.35 3.65
CA ARG A 149 -8.99 -13.91 3.90
C ARG A 149 -7.85 -12.89 3.79
N VAL A 150 -8.15 -11.58 3.79
CA VAL A 150 -7.12 -10.52 3.84
C VAL A 150 -6.14 -10.74 5.00
N LYS A 151 -6.62 -11.26 6.13
CA LYS A 151 -5.81 -11.51 7.34
C LYS A 151 -4.83 -12.69 7.19
N ASP A 152 -5.09 -13.59 6.25
CA ASP A 152 -4.24 -14.75 5.98
C ASP A 152 -3.05 -14.37 5.09
N VAL A 153 -3.08 -13.21 4.44
CA VAL A 153 -2.03 -12.73 3.56
C VAL A 153 -0.83 -12.29 4.39
N HIS A 154 0.33 -12.85 4.08
CA HIS A 154 1.59 -12.50 4.74
C HIS A 154 2.30 -11.38 3.96
N VAL A 155 2.87 -10.42 4.68
CA VAL A 155 3.66 -9.34 4.07
C VAL A 155 5.07 -9.36 4.65
N ALA A 156 6.06 -9.57 3.77
CA ALA A 156 7.48 -9.56 4.10
C ALA A 156 8.15 -8.25 3.64
N GLU A 157 9.19 -7.83 4.35
CA GLU A 157 9.96 -6.61 4.06
C GLU A 157 11.35 -6.97 3.54
N THR A 158 11.73 -6.40 2.40
CA THR A 158 13.07 -6.52 1.82
C THR A 158 13.68 -5.13 1.64
N PHE A 159 14.91 -4.94 2.12
CA PHE A 159 15.63 -3.66 2.10
C PHE A 159 16.82 -3.70 1.15
N THR A 160 17.11 -2.59 0.46
CA THR A 160 18.24 -2.51 -0.49
C THR A 160 19.58 -2.18 0.16
N LYS A 161 19.57 -1.57 1.36
CA LYS A 161 20.77 -1.25 2.14
C LYS A 161 20.64 -1.86 3.54
N HIS A 162 21.76 -2.25 4.14
CA HIS A 162 21.88 -2.67 5.55
C HIS A 162 21.61 -1.46 6.48
N HIS A 163 20.41 -0.89 6.42
CA HIS A 163 20.02 0.22 7.29
C HIS A 163 19.34 -0.36 8.53
N ASN A 164 19.90 -0.06 9.71
CA ASN A 164 19.30 -0.42 10.99
C ASN A 164 17.95 0.30 11.14
N TYR A 165 16.85 -0.39 10.84
CA TYR A 165 15.46 0.04 11.02
C TYR A 165 15.21 0.71 12.39
N LEU A 166 15.91 0.24 13.43
CA LEU A 166 15.84 0.78 14.79
C LEU A 166 16.40 2.20 14.92
N ALA A 167 17.37 2.60 14.09
CA ALA A 167 17.99 3.92 14.16
C ALA A 167 17.05 5.03 13.66
N ALA A 168 16.26 4.76 12.62
CA ALA A 168 15.26 5.71 12.11
C ALA A 168 14.06 5.85 13.07
N ARG A 169 13.71 4.80 13.82
CA ARG A 169 12.63 4.82 14.81
C ARG A 169 13.03 5.51 16.13
N ASN A 170 14.31 5.51 16.47
CA ASN A 170 14.82 6.04 17.74
C ASN A 170 15.26 7.51 17.70
N GLN A 171 15.07 8.22 16.57
CA GLN A 171 15.18 9.67 16.55
C GLN A 171 13.88 10.28 17.12
N VAL A 172 13.74 10.20 18.44
CA VAL A 172 12.74 10.93 19.24
C VAL A 172 13.37 12.18 19.80
#